data_AF-A0A9Q0P4T9-F1
#
_entry.id   AF-A0A9Q0P4T9-F1
#
_cell.length_a   1.000
_cell.length_b   1.000
_cell.length_c   1.000
_cell.angle_alpha   90.00
_cell.angle_beta   90.00
_cell.angle_gamma   90.00
#
_symmetry.space_group_name_H-M   'P 1'
#
loop_
_entity.id
_entity.type
_entity.pdbx_description
1 polymer ?
#
loop_
_entity_poly.entity_id
_entity_poly.type
_entity_poly.pdbx_seq_one_letter_code
_entity_poly.pdbx_strand_id
1 'polypeptide(L)'
;MAPHTKEYNSPKLIRVRSWPALNNSTTPKEKREKERMASEEESAVKEPLDLIRLSLDERIYVKLRSDRELRGKLHAYDQHLNMILGDVEEIVTTVEIDDETYEEIVRTTRRTVPFLFVRGDGVILVSPPLRTA
;
A
#
# COMPACT_ATOMS: atom_id res chain seq x y z
N MET A 1 -31.66 -85.71 6.38
CA MET A 1 -32.45 -85.25 7.53
C MET A 1 -31.89 -83.90 7.98
N ALA A 2 -32.55 -82.80 7.62
CA ALA A 2 -32.50 -81.55 8.39
C ALA A 2 -33.78 -81.55 9.27
N PRO A 3 -33.91 -80.81 10.40
CA PRO A 3 -33.80 -79.33 10.42
C PRO A 3 -33.35 -78.69 11.76
N HIS A 4 -33.48 -77.35 11.82
CA HIS A 4 -33.62 -76.43 12.97
C HIS A 4 -32.49 -75.44 13.36
N THR A 5 -32.50 -74.30 12.66
CA THR A 5 -32.67 -72.89 13.10
C THR A 5 -32.10 -72.30 14.42
N LYS A 6 -31.43 -71.15 14.22
CA LYS A 6 -31.35 -69.88 14.99
C LYS A 6 -30.51 -69.85 16.28
N GLU A 7 -29.52 -68.95 16.34
CA GLU A 7 -29.69 -67.58 16.86
C GLU A 7 -28.44 -66.72 16.57
N TYR A 8 -28.67 -65.49 16.12
CA TYR A 8 -27.65 -64.44 15.99
C TYR A 8 -27.28 -63.94 17.38
N ASN A 9 -26.01 -63.97 17.75
CA ASN A 9 -25.52 -63.30 18.96
C ASN A 9 -24.42 -62.31 18.59
N SER A 10 -24.81 -61.05 18.46
CA SER A 10 -23.95 -59.90 18.15
C SER A 10 -23.15 -59.48 19.39
N PRO A 11 -21.81 -59.54 19.43
CA PRO A 11 -21.07 -59.01 20.56
C PRO A 11 -20.80 -57.51 20.38
N LYS A 12 -21.52 -56.72 21.18
CA LYS A 12 -21.09 -55.51 21.89
C LYS A 12 -20.19 -54.51 21.14
N LEU A 13 -20.82 -53.42 20.74
CA LEU A 13 -20.21 -52.14 20.35
C LEU A 13 -19.24 -51.66 21.45
N ILE A 14 -17.94 -51.79 21.22
CA ILE A 14 -16.91 -51.13 22.04
C ILE A 14 -16.96 -49.65 21.68
N ARG A 15 -17.39 -48.82 22.64
CA ARG A 15 -17.31 -47.37 22.58
C ARG A 15 -15.83 -46.96 22.50
N VAL A 16 -15.33 -46.76 21.29
CA VAL A 16 -14.01 -46.19 21.05
C VAL A 16 -13.98 -44.81 21.71
N ARG A 17 -13.11 -44.67 22.70
CA ARG A 17 -12.84 -43.42 23.40
C ARG A 17 -12.46 -42.36 22.37
N SER A 18 -13.17 -41.23 22.44
CA SER A 18 -12.84 -40.00 21.74
C SER A 18 -11.38 -39.64 21.98
N TRP A 19 -10.57 -39.68 20.92
CA TRP A 19 -9.37 -38.86 20.84
C TRP A 19 -9.85 -37.44 20.49
N PRO A 20 -9.53 -36.40 21.26
CA PRO A 20 -9.55 -35.06 20.71
C PRO A 20 -8.38 -35.02 19.73
N ALA A 21 -8.69 -35.21 18.45
CA ALA A 21 -7.73 -34.88 17.41
C ALA A 21 -7.28 -33.43 17.66
N LEU A 22 -5.97 -33.23 17.71
CA LEU A 22 -5.34 -31.91 17.66
C LEU A 22 -5.75 -31.27 16.32
N ASN A 23 -6.95 -30.69 16.28
CA ASN A 23 -7.49 -30.05 15.10
C ASN A 23 -7.14 -28.58 15.20
N ASN A 24 -5.98 -28.21 14.68
CA ASN A 24 -5.73 -26.81 14.33
C ASN A 24 -6.40 -26.49 12.98
N SER A 25 -7.66 -26.92 12.80
CA SER A 25 -8.45 -26.65 11.60
C SER A 25 -9.26 -25.37 11.83
N THR A 26 -8.65 -24.22 11.59
CA THR A 26 -9.38 -22.95 11.45
C THR A 26 -10.50 -23.14 10.44
N THR A 27 -11.74 -22.82 10.83
CA THR A 27 -12.89 -22.96 9.95
C THR A 27 -12.75 -22.02 8.74
N PRO A 28 -13.36 -22.34 7.58
CA PRO A 28 -13.31 -21.47 6.41
C PRO A 28 -13.85 -20.05 6.67
N LYS A 29 -14.72 -19.88 7.68
CA LYS A 29 -15.22 -18.57 8.12
C LYS A 29 -14.15 -17.80 8.89
N GLU A 30 -13.54 -18.41 9.90
CA GLU A 30 -12.44 -17.79 10.68
C GLU A 30 -11.23 -17.47 9.81
N LYS A 31 -10.91 -18.32 8.81
CA LYS A 31 -9.82 -18.06 7.87
C LYS A 31 -10.08 -16.80 7.03
N ARG A 32 -11.30 -16.65 6.51
CA ARG A 32 -11.71 -15.45 5.74
C ARG A 32 -11.75 -14.19 6.60
N GLU A 33 -12.18 -14.32 7.84
CA GLU A 33 -12.25 -13.20 8.79
C GLU A 33 -10.86 -12.73 9.22
N LYS A 34 -9.93 -13.69 9.42
CA LYS A 34 -8.52 -13.41 9.70
C LYS A 34 -7.79 -12.80 8.50
N GLU A 35 -8.08 -13.25 7.28
CA GLU A 35 -7.58 -12.66 6.04
C GLU A 35 -8.10 -11.22 5.85
N ARG A 36 -9.36 -10.97 6.20
CA ARG A 36 -9.98 -9.65 6.10
C ARG A 36 -9.43 -8.66 7.14
N MET A 37 -9.29 -9.09 8.40
CA MET A 37 -8.64 -8.30 9.45
C MET A 37 -7.16 -7.97 9.12
N ALA A 38 -6.44 -8.92 8.52
CA ALA A 38 -5.07 -8.68 8.04
C ALA A 38 -5.01 -7.64 6.91
N SER A 39 -5.99 -7.64 6.00
CA SER A 39 -6.06 -6.65 4.91
C SER A 39 -6.39 -5.24 5.40
N GLU A 40 -7.22 -5.12 6.44
CA GLU A 40 -7.56 -3.82 7.05
C GLU A 40 -6.35 -3.25 7.82
N GLU A 41 -5.59 -4.09 8.54
CA GLU A 41 -4.35 -3.68 9.20
C GLU A 41 -3.24 -3.23 8.24
N GLU A 42 -3.23 -3.71 6.99
CA GLU A 42 -2.27 -3.29 5.95
C GLU A 42 -2.63 -1.91 5.35
N SER A 43 -3.90 -1.49 5.48
CA SER A 43 -4.36 -0.16 5.08
C SER A 43 -4.20 0.91 6.17
N ALA A 44 -3.93 0.50 7.41
CA ALA A 44 -3.66 1.41 8.50
C ALA A 44 -2.23 1.96 8.39
N VAL A 45 -2.11 3.29 8.34
CA VAL A 45 -0.81 3.99 8.37
C VAL A 45 -0.18 3.80 9.75
N LYS A 46 0.90 3.01 9.84
CA LYS A 46 1.64 2.76 11.09
C LYS A 46 2.92 3.59 11.13
N GLU A 47 3.56 3.75 9.98
CA GLU A 47 4.79 4.51 9.80
C GLU A 47 4.61 5.64 8.77
N PRO A 48 5.40 6.72 8.84
CA PRO A 48 5.30 7.83 7.89
C PRO A 48 5.47 7.43 6.42
N LEU A 49 6.27 6.39 6.14
CA LEU A 49 6.47 5.87 4.77
C LEU A 49 5.28 5.07 4.24
N ASP A 50 4.40 4.57 5.13
CA ASP A 50 3.21 3.84 4.70
C ASP A 50 2.27 4.73 3.88
N LEU A 51 2.24 6.03 4.16
CA LEU A 51 1.46 6.98 3.34
C LEU A 51 1.92 6.98 1.87
N ILE A 52 3.23 6.92 1.63
CA ILE A 52 3.78 6.86 0.27
C ILE A 52 3.51 5.49 -0.35
N ARG A 53 3.58 4.41 0.46
CA ARG A 53 3.22 3.06 0.02
C ARG A 53 1.79 3.00 -0.50
N LEU A 54 0.86 3.63 0.20
CA LEU A 54 -0.56 3.71 -0.17
C LEU A 54 -0.83 4.61 -1.39
N SER A 55 0.16 5.41 -1.83
CA SER A 55 0.05 6.30 -2.97
C SER A 55 0.81 5.84 -4.22
N LEU A 56 1.23 4.56 -4.25
CA LEU A 56 1.69 3.93 -5.49
C LEU A 56 0.58 3.95 -6.55
N ASP A 57 0.96 4.23 -7.79
CA ASP A 57 0.07 4.43 -8.93
C ASP A 57 -0.87 5.64 -8.82
N GLU A 58 -0.71 6.50 -7.81
CA GLU A 58 -1.48 7.72 -7.64
C GLU A 58 -0.67 8.97 -8.02
N ARG A 59 -1.37 10.07 -8.27
CA ARG A 59 -0.74 11.36 -8.55
C ARG A 59 -0.41 12.09 -7.26
N ILE A 60 0.88 12.33 -7.02
CA ILE A 60 1.40 12.95 -5.81
C ILE A 60 1.97 14.35 -6.10
N TYR A 61 2.08 15.15 -5.05
CA TYR A 61 2.81 16.41 -5.06
C TYR A 61 4.12 16.25 -4.29
N VAL A 62 5.22 16.68 -4.90
CA VAL A 62 6.56 16.63 -4.29
C VAL A 62 7.19 18.02 -4.36
N LYS A 63 7.58 18.55 -3.20
CA LYS A 63 8.37 19.78 -3.11
C LYS A 63 9.84 19.42 -2.93
N LEU A 64 10.66 19.93 -3.85
CA LEU A 64 12.11 19.79 -3.82
C LEU A 64 12.75 21.07 -3.26
N ARG A 65 14.04 21.00 -2.96
CA ARG A 65 14.87 22.19 -2.74
C ARG A 65 14.90 23.10 -3.98
N SER A 66 15.26 24.36 -3.77
CA SER A 66 15.41 25.39 -4.80
C SER A 66 14.11 25.76 -5.52
N ASP A 67 13.00 25.82 -4.77
CA ASP A 67 11.69 26.28 -5.27
C ASP A 67 11.20 25.53 -6.52
N ARG A 68 11.52 24.24 -6.55
CA ARG A 68 11.09 23.28 -7.56
C ARG A 68 10.00 22.39 -7.00
N GLU A 69 8.95 22.23 -7.77
CA GLU A 69 7.77 21.44 -7.39
C GLU A 69 7.42 20.48 -8.52
N LEU A 70 7.07 19.25 -8.16
CA LEU A 70 6.71 18.19 -9.10
C LEU A 70 5.29 17.69 -8.79
N ARG A 71 4.52 17.45 -9.84
CA ARG A 71 3.23 16.76 -9.78
C ARG A 71 3.25 15.62 -10.78
N GLY A 72 3.20 14.39 -10.31
CA GLY A 72 3.34 13.22 -11.17
C GLY A 72 2.78 11.96 -10.56
N LYS A 73 2.61 10.93 -11.37
CA LYS A 73 2.19 9.60 -10.94
C LYS A 73 3.36 8.87 -10.29
N LEU A 74 3.21 8.36 -9.07
CA LEU A 74 4.27 7.63 -8.39
C LEU A 74 4.33 6.18 -8.88
N HIS A 75 5.42 5.80 -9.56
CA HIS A 75 5.61 4.43 -10.03
C HIS A 75 6.40 3.56 -9.04
N ALA A 76 7.43 4.13 -8.42
CA ALA A 76 8.28 3.42 -7.48
C ALA A 76 8.95 4.39 -6.51
N TYR A 77 9.31 3.89 -5.33
CA TYR A 77 10.11 4.61 -4.34
C TYR A 77 10.99 3.65 -3.53
N ASP A 78 11.94 4.20 -2.77
CA ASP A 78 12.75 3.46 -1.80
C ASP A 78 12.79 4.14 -0.41
N GLN A 79 13.54 3.56 0.53
CA GLN A 79 13.71 4.08 1.89
C GLN A 79 14.38 5.47 1.95
N HIS A 80 15.11 5.86 0.90
CA HIS A 80 15.77 7.16 0.82
C HIS A 80 14.87 8.21 0.17
N LEU A 81 13.64 7.84 -0.24
CA LEU A 81 12.74 8.66 -1.03
C LEU A 81 13.29 8.98 -2.43
N ASN A 82 14.15 8.13 -2.98
CA ASN A 82 14.34 8.15 -4.43
C ASN A 82 13.04 7.70 -5.09
N MET A 83 12.62 8.35 -6.16
CA MET A 83 11.32 8.10 -6.80
C MET A 83 11.44 7.98 -8.31
N ILE A 84 10.56 7.17 -8.89
CA ILE A 84 10.25 7.18 -10.31
C ILE A 84 8.86 7.78 -10.46
N LEU A 85 8.77 8.92 -11.14
CA LEU A 85 7.52 9.60 -11.44
C LEU A 85 7.21 9.52 -12.94
N GLY A 86 5.94 9.31 -13.26
CA GLY A 86 5.38 9.35 -14.61
C GLY A 86 4.47 10.56 -14.81
N ASP A 87 4.27 11.00 -16.05
CA ASP A 87 3.39 12.11 -16.44
C ASP A 87 3.57 13.36 -15.57
N VAL A 88 4.84 13.76 -15.44
CA VAL A 88 5.28 14.76 -14.47
C VAL A 88 5.08 16.16 -15.03
N GLU A 89 4.42 17.01 -14.26
CA GLU A 89 4.45 18.47 -14.41
C GLU A 89 5.45 19.03 -13.40
N GLU A 90 6.51 19.65 -13.90
CA GLU A 90 7.49 20.36 -13.10
C GLU A 90 7.24 21.86 -13.15
N ILE A 91 7.30 22.48 -11.99
CA ILE A 91 7.12 23.91 -11.77
C ILE A 91 8.38 24.44 -11.08
N VAL A 92 9.04 25.42 -11.70
CA VAL A 92 10.22 26.09 -11.15
C VAL A 92 9.90 27.55 -10.95
N THR A 93 10.05 28.04 -9.72
CA THR A 93 9.85 29.46 -9.38
C THR A 93 11.21 30.12 -9.24
N THR A 94 11.46 31.18 -10.02
CA THR A 94 12.67 32.00 -9.95
C THR A 94 12.29 33.42 -9.60
N VAL A 95 13.03 34.03 -8.67
CA VAL A 95 12.91 35.45 -8.33
C VAL A 95 14.04 36.17 -9.06
N GLU A 96 13.67 37.05 -9.99
CA GLU A 96 14.60 37.93 -10.68
C GLU A 96 14.42 39.35 -10.16
N ILE A 97 15.50 40.11 -10.03
CA ILE A 97 15.44 41.53 -9.67
C ILE A 97 15.60 42.31 -10.97
N ASP A 98 14.71 43.25 -11.21
CA ASP A 98 14.83 44.15 -12.35
C ASP A 98 15.93 45.18 -12.11
N ASP A 99 16.90 45.27 -13.02
CA ASP A 99 18.10 46.11 -12.84
C ASP A 99 17.79 47.63 -12.88
N GLU A 100 16.64 48.03 -13.45
CA GLU A 100 16.24 49.43 -13.57
C GLU A 100 15.34 49.88 -12.41
N THR A 101 14.37 49.06 -12.04
CA THR A 101 13.34 49.38 -11.03
C THR A 101 13.64 48.81 -9.65
N TYR A 102 14.59 47.86 -9.54
CA TYR A 102 14.90 47.09 -8.32
C TYR A 102 13.71 46.32 -7.74
N GLU A 103 12.67 46.08 -8.53
CA GLU A 103 11.50 45.31 -8.12
C GLU A 103 11.76 43.80 -8.27
N GLU A 104 11.19 43.00 -7.36
CA GLU A 104 11.23 41.54 -7.42
C GLU A 104 10.17 41.00 -8.40
N ILE A 105 10.63 40.38 -9.48
CA ILE A 105 9.79 39.72 -10.49
C ILE A 105 9.83 38.21 -10.25
N VAL A 106 8.70 37.67 -9.81
CA VAL A 106 8.53 36.21 -9.65
C VAL A 106 8.13 35.60 -10.98
N ARG A 107 8.98 34.73 -11.54
CA ARG A 107 8.69 33.95 -12.75
C ARG A 107 8.46 32.49 -12.40
N THR A 108 7.42 31.91 -12.98
CA THR A 108 7.11 30.49 -12.82
C THR A 108 7.19 29.80 -14.19
N THR A 109 8.15 28.90 -14.34
CA THR A 109 8.29 28.07 -15.55
C THR A 109 7.68 26.71 -15.31
N ARG A 110 6.88 26.22 -16.28
CA ARG A 110 6.29 24.88 -16.24
C ARG A 110 6.77 24.03 -17.39
N ARG A 111 7.07 22.76 -17.13
CA ARG A 111 7.40 21.78 -18.17
C ARG A 111 6.80 20.42 -17.84
N THR A 112 6.48 19.66 -18.89
CA THR A 112 5.98 18.30 -18.77
C THR A 112 7.05 17.29 -19.16
N VAL A 113 7.18 16.21 -18.39
CA VAL A 113 8.18 15.16 -18.59
C VAL A 113 7.48 13.79 -18.47
N PRO A 114 7.58 12.90 -19.48
CA PRO A 114 6.90 11.61 -19.45
C PRO A 114 7.35 10.72 -18.29
N PHE A 115 8.66 10.65 -18.04
CA PHE A 115 9.25 9.90 -16.93
C PHE A 115 10.41 10.67 -16.32
N LEU A 116 10.48 10.70 -14.99
CA LEU A 116 11.52 11.39 -14.24
C LEU A 116 11.98 10.54 -13.06
N PHE A 117 13.30 10.35 -12.96
CA PHE A 117 13.93 9.85 -11.74
C PHE A 117 14.25 11.04 -10.82
N VAL A 118 13.84 10.93 -9.56
CA VAL A 118 14.06 11.94 -8.52
C VAL A 118 14.93 11.33 -7.43
N ARG A 119 16.01 12.02 -7.06
CA ARG A 119 16.87 11.63 -5.93
C ARG A 119 16.27 12.17 -4.62
N GLY A 120 16.22 11.31 -3.61
CA GLY A 120 15.59 11.60 -2.32
C GLY A 120 16.25 12.69 -1.49
N ASP A 121 17.56 12.91 -1.66
CA ASP A 121 18.29 13.97 -0.94
C ASP A 121 17.66 15.36 -1.11
N GLY A 122 17.04 15.63 -2.27
CA GLY A 122 16.44 16.92 -2.60
C GLY A 122 14.98 17.07 -2.19
N VAL A 123 14.33 15.99 -1.73
CA VAL A 123 12.91 15.99 -1.35
C VAL A 123 12.76 16.65 0.02
N ILE A 124 11.86 17.64 0.10
CA ILE A 124 11.52 18.33 1.36
C ILE A 124 10.15 17.85 1.86
N LEU A 125 9.19 17.71 0.96
CA LEU A 125 7.83 17.36 1.30
C LEU A 125 7.22 16.48 0.21
N VAL A 126 6.44 15.50 0.64
CA VAL A 126 5.59 14.67 -0.20
C VAL A 126 4.17 14.78 0.31
N SER A 127 3.23 15.09 -0.58
CA SER A 127 1.81 15.08 -0.27
C SER A 127 1.11 14.03 -1.14
N PRO A 128 0.39 13.06 -0.53
CA PRO A 128 -0.48 12.15 -1.26
C PRO A 128 -1.64 12.91 -1.91
N PRO A 129 -2.37 12.30 -2.86
CA PRO A 129 -3.59 12.90 -3.40
C PRO A 129 -4.63 13.11 -2.30
N LEU A 130 -5.45 14.14 -2.46
CA LEU A 130 -6.62 14.34 -1.62
C LEU A 130 -7.61 13.20 -1.93
N ARG A 131 -7.70 12.21 -1.03
CA ARG A 131 -8.76 11.22 -1.05
C ARG A 131 -10.05 11.93 -0.63
N THR A 132 -10.83 12.41 -1.58
CA THR A 132 -12.21 12.85 -1.29
C THR A 132 -12.95 11.62 -0.77
N ALA A 133 -13.36 11.66 0.49
CA ALA A 133 -14.16 10.63 1.15
C ALA A 133 -15.57 10.53 0.54
#